data_AF-A0A5N0UYD0-F1
#
_entry.id   AF-A0A5N0UYD0-F1
#
_cell.length_a   1.000
_cell.length_b   1.000
_cell.length_c   1.000
_cell.angle_alpha   90.00
_cell.angle_beta   90.00
_cell.angle_gamma   90.00
#
_symmetry.space_group_name_H-M   'P 1'
#
loop_
_entity.id
_entity.type
_entity.pdbx_description
1 polymer ?
#
loop_
_entity_poly.entity_id
_entity_poly.type
_entity_poly.pdbx_seq_one_letter_code
_entity_poly.pdbx_strand_id
1 'polypeptide(L)'
;METRKPFPVRVEAEPAGHLSRWLWLVKWLLAVPHYFVLALLWVAFAVLTVAAFFAILVTGRYPRAIFDFNVGVLRWSWRVHYYAYAALGTDAYPPFTLAEVPTYPARLEVDYPDRLSRGLVLVKWLIGLPHYLIAALFAGGGIWVSEQSWPGHFQWAAGGLIGVLVLVAGVVLLVTGSYPKPVYDFVLGMDRWVVRAGAYAALMTDVYPPFRLDLGGTDPGGPGRPGEGARWPVHRWTGGRVTSVVAGAVLALAAMGLLTGGGTLLWADQAGRDADGYVSVSDSFHTSEYALATGPVTLDGWDSPADLFGDVRLRVSATDAGTPLFVGIAASADAGRYLAGVGHTTVRDVSSGAVSVHSGSAPAVLPEDAGIWVARSSGPGPRTVQWPLRPGNWTAVVLHPDGTPGLDVRAEAGATVPGLTWIATGVLVGGAVFLVCGVLLIAVPVHRASRGKQADTPAGSR
;
A
#
# COMPACT_ATOMS: atom_id res chain seq x y z
N MET A 1 -1.41 39.32 -32.94
CA MET A 1 -1.30 38.99 -31.51
C MET A 1 -2.61 38.36 -31.10
N GLU A 2 -2.66 37.04 -30.98
CA GLU A 2 -3.87 36.32 -30.59
C GLU A 2 -3.96 36.37 -29.05
N THR A 3 -4.90 37.16 -28.53
CA THR A 3 -5.19 37.23 -27.10
C THR A 3 -5.78 35.89 -26.66
N ARG A 4 -4.92 34.99 -26.19
CA ARG A 4 -5.32 33.71 -25.58
C ARG A 4 -6.31 34.02 -24.45
N LYS A 5 -7.57 33.62 -24.58
CA LYS A 5 -8.53 33.72 -23.48
C LYS A 5 -7.99 32.94 -22.27
N PRO A 6 -8.02 33.50 -21.06
CA PRO A 6 -7.66 32.79 -19.83
C PRO A 6 -8.43 31.48 -19.71
N PHE A 7 -7.78 30.43 -19.19
CA PHE A 7 -8.48 29.20 -18.84
C PHE A 7 -9.40 29.49 -17.63
N PRO A 8 -10.64 28.97 -17.58
CA PRO A 8 -11.64 29.35 -16.57
C PRO A 8 -11.32 28.86 -15.14
N VAL A 9 -10.28 28.04 -14.97
CA VAL A 9 -9.84 27.53 -13.66
C VAL A 9 -8.39 27.95 -13.46
N ARG A 10 -8.18 28.90 -12.54
CA ARG A 10 -6.86 29.46 -12.20
C ARG A 10 -6.39 28.95 -10.85
N VAL A 11 -5.18 28.41 -10.83
CA VAL A 11 -4.52 27.90 -9.61
C VAL A 11 -3.19 28.61 -9.44
N GLU A 12 -3.10 29.43 -8.40
CA GLU A 12 -1.92 30.21 -8.07
C GLU A 12 -1.34 29.77 -6.73
N ALA A 13 -0.01 29.75 -6.68
CA ALA A 13 0.72 29.54 -5.44
C ALA A 13 1.95 30.45 -5.41
N GLU A 14 2.08 31.21 -4.33
CA GLU A 14 3.27 32.01 -4.06
C GLU A 14 4.18 31.26 -3.08
N PRO A 15 5.45 30.98 -3.44
CA PRO A 15 6.38 30.35 -2.52
C PRO A 15 6.61 31.24 -1.29
N ALA A 16 6.41 30.70 -0.08
CA ALA A 16 6.77 31.43 1.13
C ALA A 16 8.30 31.61 1.22
N GLY A 17 8.76 32.82 1.56
CA GLY A 17 10.19 33.19 1.56
C GLY A 17 11.06 32.40 2.55
N HIS A 18 10.48 31.77 3.57
CA HIS A 18 11.14 30.77 4.39
C HIS A 18 10.19 29.59 4.68
N LEU A 19 10.69 28.36 4.60
CA LEU A 19 10.00 27.17 5.08
C LEU A 19 10.84 26.57 6.18
N SER A 20 10.21 26.25 7.30
CA SER A 20 10.87 25.64 8.45
C SER A 20 11.27 24.19 8.15
N ARG A 21 12.46 23.84 8.62
CA ARG A 21 13.11 22.56 8.31
C ARG A 21 12.43 21.35 8.96
N TRP A 22 11.73 21.58 10.07
CA TRP A 22 11.21 20.53 10.96
C TRP A 22 9.68 20.50 11.05
N LEU A 23 8.97 21.60 10.76
CA LEU A 23 7.51 21.61 10.96
C LEU A 23 6.78 20.66 10.02
N TRP A 24 7.32 20.34 8.84
CA TRP A 24 6.68 19.39 7.92
C TRP A 24 6.41 18.01 8.56
N LEU A 25 7.22 17.60 9.55
CA LEU A 25 7.02 16.37 10.33
C LEU A 25 5.83 16.44 11.31
N VAL A 26 5.35 17.64 11.65
CA VAL A 26 4.25 17.86 12.60
C VAL A 26 2.98 18.36 11.90
N LYS A 27 3.12 19.04 10.75
CA LYS A 27 2.00 19.60 9.99
C LYS A 27 0.92 18.58 9.63
N TRP A 28 1.28 17.32 9.39
CA TRP A 28 0.30 16.29 9.07
C TRP A 28 -0.66 16.02 10.24
N LEU A 29 -0.19 16.13 11.49
CA LEU A 29 -1.04 16.02 12.68
C LEU A 29 -1.97 17.24 12.80
N LEU A 30 -1.45 18.44 12.53
CA LEU A 30 -2.23 19.68 12.53
C LEU A 30 -3.28 19.75 11.41
N ALA A 31 -3.11 18.97 10.35
CA ALA A 31 -4.06 18.85 9.25
C ALA A 31 -5.20 17.85 9.55
N VAL A 32 -5.08 17.00 10.58
CA VAL A 32 -6.12 16.01 10.94
C VAL A 32 -7.51 16.63 11.14
N PRO A 33 -7.66 17.74 11.88
CA PRO A 33 -8.96 18.39 12.02
C PRO A 33 -9.53 18.89 10.68
N HIS A 34 -8.67 19.37 9.77
CA HIS A 34 -9.11 19.77 8.44
C HIS A 34 -9.60 18.58 7.62
N TYR A 35 -8.90 17.45 7.65
CA TYR A 35 -9.31 16.26 6.91
C TYR A 35 -10.66 15.72 7.39
N PHE A 36 -10.92 15.76 8.70
CA PHE A 36 -12.21 15.34 9.23
C PHE A 36 -13.37 16.21 8.69
N VAL A 37 -13.22 17.53 8.73
CA VAL A 37 -14.27 18.44 8.23
C VAL A 37 -14.39 18.37 6.71
N LEU A 38 -13.26 18.32 6.00
CA LEU A 38 -13.25 18.18 4.55
C LEU A 38 -13.89 16.87 4.10
N ALA A 39 -13.70 15.76 4.81
CA ALA A 39 -14.35 14.49 4.49
C ALA A 39 -15.88 14.63 4.47
N LEU A 40 -16.46 15.28 5.48
CA LEU A 40 -17.90 15.57 5.54
C LEU A 40 -18.34 16.49 4.40
N LEU A 41 -17.54 17.54 4.10
CA LEU A 41 -17.83 18.46 3.01
C LEU A 41 -17.72 17.82 1.62
N TRP A 42 -16.82 16.85 1.42
CA TRP A 42 -16.69 16.10 0.18
C TRP A 42 -17.88 15.18 -0.08
N VAL A 43 -18.50 14.62 0.96
CA VAL A 43 -19.78 13.91 0.83
C VAL A 43 -20.87 14.87 0.34
N ALA A 44 -20.99 16.06 0.96
CA ALA A 44 -21.94 17.07 0.51
C ALA A 44 -21.65 17.55 -0.93
N PHE A 45 -20.38 17.77 -1.27
CA PHE A 45 -19.92 18.12 -2.62
C PHE A 45 -20.38 17.09 -3.66
N ALA A 46 -20.23 15.79 -3.37
CA ALA A 46 -20.64 14.72 -4.28
C ALA A 46 -22.16 14.73 -4.51
N VAL A 47 -22.96 14.79 -3.44
CA VAL A 47 -24.43 14.85 -3.52
C VAL A 47 -24.88 16.09 -4.30
N LEU A 48 -24.28 17.24 -4.02
CA LEU A 48 -24.60 18.49 -4.67
C LEU A 48 -24.15 18.54 -6.13
N THR A 49 -23.07 17.84 -6.50
CA THR A 49 -22.66 17.68 -7.90
C THR A 49 -23.67 16.84 -8.68
N VAL A 50 -24.27 15.81 -8.07
CA VAL A 50 -25.38 15.05 -8.67
C VAL A 50 -26.62 15.93 -8.82
N ALA A 51 -26.95 16.75 -7.83
CA ALA A 51 -28.04 17.73 -7.95
C ALA A 51 -27.77 18.74 -9.08
N ALA A 52 -26.52 19.24 -9.20
CA ALA A 52 -26.10 20.12 -10.27
C ALA A 52 -26.19 19.43 -11.64
N PHE A 53 -25.86 18.15 -11.75
CA PHE A 53 -26.01 17.36 -12.98
C PHE A 53 -27.46 17.43 -13.51
N PHE A 54 -28.45 17.13 -12.66
CA PHE A 54 -29.86 17.19 -13.06
C PHE A 54 -30.30 18.63 -13.37
N ALA A 55 -29.86 19.60 -12.56
CA ALA A 55 -30.17 21.01 -12.80
C ALA A 55 -29.63 21.50 -14.15
N ILE A 56 -28.39 21.12 -14.52
CA ILE A 56 -27.79 21.48 -15.81
C ILE A 56 -28.49 20.75 -16.96
N LEU A 57 -28.84 19.48 -16.78
CA LEU A 57 -29.55 18.70 -17.81
C LEU A 57 -30.89 19.37 -18.18
N VAL A 58 -31.65 19.83 -17.19
CA VAL A 58 -32.96 20.47 -17.38
C VAL A 58 -32.83 21.92 -17.82
N THR A 59 -32.01 22.71 -17.12
CA THR A 59 -31.99 24.18 -17.29
C THR A 59 -30.86 24.67 -18.19
N GLY A 60 -29.77 23.92 -18.33
CA GLY A 60 -28.52 24.36 -18.94
C GLY A 60 -27.69 25.31 -18.06
N ARG A 61 -28.03 25.45 -16.77
CA ARG A 61 -27.35 26.32 -15.82
C ARG A 61 -26.94 25.58 -14.56
N TYR A 62 -25.77 25.93 -14.05
CA TYR A 62 -25.28 25.44 -12.76
C TYR A 62 -25.91 26.29 -11.64
N PRO A 63 -26.63 25.71 -10.66
CA PRO A 63 -27.20 26.51 -9.56
C PRO A 63 -26.12 27.28 -8.77
N ARG A 64 -26.25 28.62 -8.68
CA ARG A 64 -25.22 29.51 -8.08
C ARG A 64 -24.80 29.09 -6.68
N ALA A 65 -25.77 28.79 -5.80
CA ALA A 65 -25.48 28.39 -4.42
C ALA A 65 -24.67 27.08 -4.34
N ILE A 66 -24.95 26.12 -5.23
CA ILE A 66 -24.20 24.87 -5.29
C ILE A 66 -22.79 25.12 -5.85
N PHE A 67 -22.67 25.98 -6.85
CA PHE A 67 -21.39 26.35 -7.44
C PHE A 67 -20.48 27.00 -6.39
N ASP A 68 -20.99 27.99 -5.67
CA ASP A 68 -20.24 28.73 -4.65
C ASP A 68 -19.78 27.81 -3.51
N PHE A 69 -20.66 26.88 -3.08
CA PHE A 69 -20.29 25.85 -2.11
C PHE A 69 -19.19 24.94 -2.63
N ASN A 70 -19.36 24.36 -3.82
CA ASN A 70 -18.41 23.41 -4.39
C ASN A 70 -17.05 24.08 -4.63
N VAL A 71 -17.01 25.31 -5.16
CA VAL A 71 -15.77 26.09 -5.31
C VAL A 71 -15.14 26.36 -3.95
N GLY A 72 -15.94 26.65 -2.93
CA GLY A 72 -15.45 26.82 -1.56
C GLY A 72 -14.76 25.57 -0.99
N VAL A 73 -15.32 24.39 -1.24
CA VAL A 73 -14.71 23.11 -0.84
C VAL A 73 -13.40 22.87 -1.58
N LEU A 74 -13.34 23.16 -2.88
CA LEU A 74 -12.10 23.05 -3.66
C LEU A 74 -11.04 24.05 -3.18
N ARG A 75 -11.41 25.29 -2.88
CA ARG A 75 -10.50 26.32 -2.34
C ARG A 75 -9.91 25.89 -1.01
N TRP A 76 -10.74 25.37 -0.12
CA TRP A 76 -10.27 24.90 1.18
C TRP A 76 -9.37 23.66 1.02
N SER A 77 -9.77 22.71 0.18
CA SER A 77 -8.95 21.54 -0.14
C SER A 77 -7.58 21.97 -0.69
N TRP A 78 -7.54 22.95 -1.59
CA TRP A 78 -6.29 23.49 -2.14
C TRP A 78 -5.39 24.11 -1.07
N ARG A 79 -5.94 24.89 -0.13
CA ARG A 79 -5.16 25.46 0.97
C ARG A 79 -4.55 24.39 1.87
N VAL A 80 -5.33 23.37 2.22
CA VAL A 80 -4.87 22.25 3.06
C VAL A 80 -3.81 21.44 2.32
N HIS A 81 -4.02 21.17 1.03
CA HIS A 81 -3.07 20.46 0.18
C HIS A 81 -1.74 21.21 0.04
N TYR A 82 -1.79 22.54 -0.14
CA TYR A 82 -0.61 23.39 -0.25
C TYR A 82 0.18 23.50 1.07
N TYR A 83 -0.53 23.51 2.21
CA TYR A 83 0.08 23.51 3.55
C TYR A 83 0.71 22.15 3.91
N ALA A 84 0.00 21.06 3.59
CA ALA A 84 0.30 19.71 4.03
C ALA A 84 0.95 18.86 2.91
N TYR A 85 0.56 17.59 2.85
CA TYR A 85 1.29 16.44 2.32
C TYR A 85 1.63 16.47 0.82
N ALA A 86 1.26 17.50 0.06
CA ALA A 86 1.45 17.48 -1.39
C ALA A 86 2.40 18.57 -1.90
N ALA A 87 2.31 19.80 -1.39
CA ALA A 87 3.23 20.86 -1.80
C ALA A 87 4.24 21.25 -0.73
N LEU A 88 3.93 21.10 0.58
CA LEU A 88 4.69 21.69 1.69
C LEU A 88 5.09 23.16 1.40
N GLY A 89 4.23 23.89 0.69
CA GLY A 89 4.55 25.19 0.08
C GLY A 89 4.38 26.38 1.01
N THR A 90 3.78 26.18 2.19
CA THR A 90 3.59 27.23 3.21
C THR A 90 3.60 26.69 4.63
N ASP A 91 4.10 27.49 5.57
CA ASP A 91 4.00 27.26 7.02
C ASP A 91 2.75 27.90 7.64
N ALA A 92 2.00 28.70 6.87
CA ALA A 92 0.79 29.37 7.35
C ALA A 92 -0.38 28.37 7.48
N TYR A 93 -0.93 28.23 8.69
CA TYR A 93 -2.02 27.30 8.97
C TYR A 93 -3.29 27.65 8.16
N PRO A 94 -3.95 26.68 7.49
CA PRO A 94 -5.12 26.96 6.66
C PRO A 94 -6.34 27.41 7.50
N PRO A 95 -6.99 28.53 7.16
CA PRO A 95 -8.23 28.94 7.83
C PRO A 95 -9.40 28.01 7.46
N PHE A 96 -10.25 27.70 8.46
CA PHE A 96 -11.49 26.91 8.32
C PHE A 96 -12.59 27.75 7.68
N THR A 97 -12.45 28.04 6.39
CA THR A 97 -13.42 28.83 5.64
C THR A 97 -13.58 28.27 4.24
N LEU A 98 -14.77 28.43 3.67
CA LEU A 98 -15.05 28.17 2.25
C LEU A 98 -14.82 29.42 1.40
N ALA A 99 -14.73 30.60 2.03
CA ALA A 99 -14.51 31.85 1.34
C ALA A 99 -13.10 31.93 0.74
N GLU A 100 -12.95 32.86 -0.19
CA GLU A 100 -11.64 33.28 -0.68
C GLU A 100 -10.88 34.00 0.44
N VAL A 101 -9.56 33.77 0.50
CA VAL A 101 -8.67 34.42 1.46
C VAL A 101 -7.52 35.03 0.66
N PRO A 102 -7.63 36.30 0.22
CA PRO A 102 -6.66 36.91 -0.71
C PRO A 102 -5.23 36.95 -0.17
N THR A 103 -5.08 36.99 1.15
CA THR A 103 -3.80 37.04 1.85
C THR A 103 -3.12 35.67 2.01
N TYR A 104 -3.81 34.58 1.68
CA TYR A 104 -3.25 33.23 1.77
C TYR A 104 -2.45 32.88 0.51
N PRO A 105 -1.28 32.23 0.62
CA PRO A 105 -0.38 32.00 -0.51
C PRO A 105 -0.91 31.01 -1.56
N ALA A 106 -1.93 30.22 -1.24
CA ALA A 106 -2.58 29.29 -2.17
C ALA A 106 -3.96 29.82 -2.58
N ARG A 107 -4.13 30.16 -3.85
CA ARG A 107 -5.37 30.72 -4.40
C ARG A 107 -5.94 29.82 -5.50
N LEU A 108 -7.26 29.66 -5.48
CA LEU A 108 -8.03 28.94 -6.48
C LEU A 108 -9.23 29.80 -6.89
N GLU A 109 -9.32 30.07 -8.18
CA GLU A 109 -10.43 30.77 -8.80
C GLU A 109 -11.04 29.91 -9.91
N VAL A 110 -12.37 29.85 -9.93
CA VAL A 110 -13.13 29.17 -10.96
C VAL A 110 -14.19 30.15 -11.46
N ASP A 111 -14.10 30.50 -12.75
CA ASP A 111 -15.04 31.41 -13.38
C ASP A 111 -16.42 30.73 -13.48
N TYR A 112 -17.48 31.43 -13.07
CA TYR A 112 -18.83 30.91 -13.14
C TYR A 112 -19.31 30.80 -14.61
N PRO A 113 -19.76 29.62 -15.09
CA PRO A 113 -20.23 29.48 -16.46
C PRO A 113 -21.65 30.02 -16.63
N ASP A 114 -21.86 30.92 -17.59
CA ASP A 114 -23.20 31.48 -17.88
C ASP A 114 -24.20 30.42 -18.38
N ARG A 115 -23.71 29.48 -19.19
CA ARG A 115 -24.46 28.33 -19.71
C ARG A 115 -23.53 27.14 -19.89
N LEU A 116 -24.08 25.94 -19.67
CA LEU A 116 -23.41 24.66 -19.88
C LEU A 116 -24.21 23.81 -20.87
N SER A 117 -23.52 22.95 -21.62
CA SER A 117 -24.12 22.07 -22.61
C SER A 117 -24.86 20.91 -21.94
N ARG A 118 -26.17 20.81 -22.21
CA ARG A 118 -27.07 19.79 -21.62
C ARG A 118 -26.67 18.37 -21.99
N GLY A 119 -26.39 18.14 -23.27
CA GLY A 119 -25.99 16.81 -23.77
C GLY A 119 -24.57 16.43 -23.39
N LEU A 120 -23.66 17.41 -23.31
CA LEU A 120 -22.26 17.15 -22.96
C LEU A 120 -22.16 16.58 -21.54
N VAL A 121 -22.98 17.04 -20.60
CA VAL A 121 -22.99 16.55 -19.21
C VAL A 121 -23.16 15.03 -19.11
N LEU A 122 -23.91 14.39 -20.02
CA LEU A 122 -24.09 12.93 -20.05
C LEU A 122 -22.83 12.17 -20.47
N VAL A 123 -21.94 12.80 -21.21
CA VAL A 123 -20.73 12.17 -21.79
C VAL A 123 -19.43 12.71 -21.20
N LYS A 124 -19.46 13.80 -20.40
CA LYS A 124 -18.27 14.41 -19.80
C LYS A 124 -17.43 13.42 -19.00
N TRP A 125 -18.07 12.55 -18.23
CA TRP A 125 -17.36 11.55 -17.42
C TRP A 125 -16.59 10.54 -18.28
N LEU A 126 -17.09 10.22 -19.48
CA LEU A 126 -16.40 9.35 -20.44
C LEU A 126 -15.27 10.10 -21.14
N ILE A 127 -15.50 11.34 -21.56
CA ILE A 127 -14.49 12.18 -22.21
C ILE A 127 -13.34 12.51 -21.24
N GLY A 128 -13.64 12.71 -19.96
CA GLY A 128 -12.67 12.94 -18.90
C GLY A 128 -11.90 11.69 -18.47
N LEU A 129 -12.30 10.48 -18.91
CA LEU A 129 -11.72 9.21 -18.48
C LEU A 129 -10.18 9.16 -18.56
N PRO A 130 -9.52 9.64 -19.63
CA PRO A 130 -8.06 9.61 -19.69
C PRO A 130 -7.42 10.49 -18.60
N HIS A 131 -8.04 11.62 -18.24
CA HIS A 131 -7.58 12.45 -17.13
C HIS A 131 -7.73 11.72 -15.80
N TYR A 132 -8.87 11.06 -15.57
CA TYR A 132 -9.12 10.34 -14.32
C TYR A 132 -8.20 9.15 -14.15
N LEU A 133 -7.91 8.42 -15.24
CA LEU A 133 -6.98 7.29 -15.22
C LEU A 133 -5.56 7.76 -14.87
N ILE A 134 -5.09 8.85 -15.50
CA ILE A 134 -3.77 9.43 -15.23
C ILE A 134 -3.70 9.97 -13.78
N ALA A 135 -4.75 10.67 -13.33
CA ALA A 135 -4.81 11.20 -11.96
C ALA A 135 -4.85 10.07 -10.92
N ALA A 136 -5.63 9.01 -11.18
CA ALA A 136 -5.70 7.83 -10.32
C ALA A 136 -4.37 7.06 -10.27
N LEU A 137 -3.65 6.96 -11.40
CA LEU A 137 -2.32 6.36 -11.44
C LEU A 137 -1.31 7.16 -10.60
N PHE A 138 -1.32 8.49 -10.71
CA PHE A 138 -0.41 9.35 -9.96
C PHE A 138 -0.75 9.44 -8.47
N ALA A 139 -2.03 9.47 -8.11
CA ALA A 139 -2.49 9.53 -6.72
C ALA A 139 -2.43 8.15 -6.01
N GLY A 140 -2.67 7.06 -6.75
CA GLY A 140 -2.84 5.71 -6.18
C GLY A 140 -1.72 4.70 -6.50
N GLY A 141 -0.76 5.02 -7.37
CA GLY A 141 0.39 4.15 -7.63
C GLY A 141 0.05 2.80 -8.28
N GLY A 142 -1.02 2.71 -9.08
CA GLY A 142 -1.36 1.49 -9.83
C GLY A 142 -1.95 0.33 -9.02
N ILE A 143 -2.10 0.49 -7.70
CA ILE A 143 -2.57 -0.56 -6.76
C ILE A 143 -4.03 -0.99 -7.04
N TRP A 144 -4.82 -0.16 -7.72
CA TRP A 144 -6.18 -0.51 -8.14
C TRP A 144 -6.26 -1.57 -9.26
N VAL A 145 -5.14 -1.93 -9.89
CA VAL A 145 -5.10 -2.91 -11.00
C VAL A 145 -4.74 -4.32 -10.52
N SER A 146 -4.23 -4.50 -9.29
CA SER A 146 -3.92 -5.82 -8.72
C SER A 146 -4.98 -6.23 -7.70
N GLU A 147 -6.05 -6.85 -8.19
CA GLU A 147 -7.13 -7.43 -7.39
C GLU A 147 -6.71 -8.77 -6.74
N GLN A 148 -5.55 -8.81 -6.08
CA GLN A 148 -5.11 -9.98 -5.29
C GLN A 148 -4.92 -9.54 -3.84
N SER A 149 -6.03 -9.37 -3.14
CA SER A 149 -6.07 -9.04 -1.72
C SER A 149 -5.73 -10.29 -0.90
N TRP A 150 -4.47 -10.43 -0.48
CA TRP A 150 -4.08 -11.37 0.57
C TRP A 150 -4.48 -10.80 1.95
N PRO A 151 -5.07 -11.57 2.88
CA PRO A 151 -5.40 -11.07 4.21
C PRO A 151 -4.12 -10.77 5.00
N GLY A 152 -3.95 -9.53 5.46
CA GLY A 152 -2.87 -9.17 6.40
C GLY A 152 -1.73 -8.30 5.88
N HIS A 153 -1.77 -7.80 4.63
CA HIS A 153 -0.78 -6.81 4.20
C HIS A 153 -1.14 -5.39 4.64
N PHE A 154 -0.24 -4.80 5.44
CA PHE A 154 -0.25 -3.40 5.82
C PHE A 154 -0.23 -2.52 4.56
N GLN A 155 -1.35 -1.87 4.26
CA GLN A 155 -1.52 -0.96 3.13
C GLN A 155 -0.68 0.30 3.38
N TRP A 156 0.55 0.34 2.88
CA TRP A 156 1.34 1.57 2.96
C TRP A 156 0.69 2.66 2.10
N ALA A 157 0.20 3.71 2.77
CA ALA A 157 -0.38 4.91 2.19
C ALA A 157 0.63 5.80 1.42
N ALA A 158 1.64 5.22 0.78
CA ALA A 158 2.45 5.93 -0.20
C ALA A 158 1.74 5.93 -1.55
N GLY A 159 0.76 6.82 -1.65
CA GLY A 159 0.04 7.11 -2.88
C GLY A 159 0.99 7.55 -4.00
N GLY A 160 1.24 6.65 -4.96
CA GLY A 160 1.83 6.91 -6.27
C GLY A 160 3.05 7.82 -6.35
N LEU A 161 3.32 8.34 -7.55
CA LEU A 161 4.46 9.23 -7.83
C LEU A 161 4.43 10.49 -6.94
N ILE A 162 3.22 10.95 -6.57
CA ILE A 162 3.01 12.14 -5.74
C ILE A 162 3.63 11.95 -4.35
N GLY A 163 3.34 10.83 -3.67
CA GLY A 163 3.92 10.52 -2.36
C GLY A 163 5.44 10.40 -2.40
N VAL A 164 5.99 9.82 -3.47
CA VAL A 164 7.45 9.73 -3.66
C VAL A 164 8.07 11.12 -3.85
N LEU A 165 7.49 11.97 -4.70
CA LEU A 165 8.00 13.31 -4.95
C LEU A 165 7.92 14.21 -3.71
N VAL A 166 6.85 14.10 -2.93
CA VAL A 166 6.69 14.80 -1.65
C VAL A 166 7.76 14.37 -0.67
N LEU A 167 8.01 13.06 -0.54
CA LEU A 167 9.03 12.56 0.38
C LEU A 167 10.42 13.07 -0.05
N VAL A 168 10.72 13.01 -1.35
CA VAL A 168 11.96 13.59 -1.90
C VAL A 168 12.05 15.07 -1.55
N ALA A 169 10.98 15.85 -1.76
CA ALA A 169 10.96 17.28 -1.43
C ALA A 169 11.16 17.53 0.07
N GLY A 170 10.52 16.74 0.95
CA GLY A 170 10.66 16.82 2.40
C GLY A 170 12.07 16.48 2.87
N VAL A 171 12.68 15.40 2.35
CA VAL A 171 14.08 15.03 2.63
C VAL A 171 15.03 16.13 2.15
N VAL A 172 14.83 16.67 0.96
CA VAL A 172 15.68 17.76 0.48
C VAL A 172 15.49 19.00 1.36
N LEU A 173 14.26 19.39 1.69
CA LEU A 173 13.96 20.51 2.60
C LEU A 173 14.62 20.32 3.97
N LEU A 174 14.60 19.12 4.52
CA LEU A 174 15.23 18.77 5.80
C LEU A 174 16.74 19.04 5.77
N VAL A 175 17.41 18.58 4.70
CA VAL A 175 18.87 18.66 4.58
C VAL A 175 19.34 20.05 4.14
N THR A 176 18.70 20.66 3.14
CA THR A 176 19.13 21.94 2.53
C THR A 176 18.51 23.17 3.19
N GLY A 177 17.38 23.02 3.89
CA GLY A 177 16.56 24.14 4.36
C GLY A 177 15.96 24.97 3.21
N SER A 178 15.90 24.43 2.00
CA SER A 178 15.35 25.12 0.83
C SER A 178 14.62 24.13 -0.07
N TYR A 179 13.36 24.46 -0.40
CA TYR A 179 12.56 23.65 -1.30
C TYR A 179 13.12 23.71 -2.73
N PRO A 180 13.39 22.58 -3.40
CA PRO A 180 13.90 22.59 -4.78
C PRO A 180 12.87 23.17 -5.75
N LYS A 181 13.16 24.35 -6.34
CA LYS A 181 12.29 25.00 -7.33
C LYS A 181 11.79 24.06 -8.44
N PRO A 182 12.63 23.23 -9.10
CA PRO A 182 12.14 22.33 -10.15
C PRO A 182 11.10 21.30 -9.67
N VAL A 183 11.26 20.80 -8.44
CA VAL A 183 10.28 19.88 -7.83
C VAL A 183 9.01 20.63 -7.48
N TYR A 184 9.13 21.84 -6.93
CA TYR A 184 7.99 22.71 -6.63
C TYR A 184 7.19 23.03 -7.90
N ASP A 185 7.88 23.47 -8.96
CA ASP A 185 7.28 23.85 -10.24
C ASP A 185 6.56 22.66 -10.88
N PHE A 186 7.12 21.45 -10.76
CA PHE A 186 6.52 20.20 -11.23
C PHE A 186 5.28 19.80 -10.43
N VAL A 187 5.40 19.74 -9.10
CA VAL A 187 4.30 19.37 -8.19
C VAL A 187 3.14 20.33 -8.38
N LEU A 188 3.40 21.64 -8.40
CA LEU A 188 2.38 22.65 -8.61
C LEU A 188 1.73 22.57 -10.00
N GLY A 189 2.51 22.26 -11.03
CA GLY A 189 1.96 22.05 -12.37
C GLY A 189 1.03 20.83 -12.46
N MET A 190 1.36 19.77 -11.72
CA MET A 190 0.52 18.57 -11.57
C MET A 190 -0.75 18.87 -10.79
N ASP A 191 -0.65 19.55 -9.65
CA ASP A 191 -1.81 19.95 -8.85
C ASP A 191 -2.77 20.84 -9.66
N ARG A 192 -2.24 21.81 -10.41
CA ARG A 192 -3.01 22.67 -11.30
C ARG A 192 -3.76 21.85 -12.36
N TRP A 193 -3.10 20.85 -12.95
CA TRP A 193 -3.74 19.95 -13.91
C TRP A 193 -4.85 19.10 -13.26
N VAL A 194 -4.60 18.53 -12.08
CA VAL A 194 -5.60 17.74 -11.32
C VAL A 194 -6.81 18.60 -10.95
N VAL A 195 -6.60 19.81 -10.46
CA VAL A 195 -7.69 20.74 -10.09
C VAL A 195 -8.52 21.13 -11.32
N ARG A 196 -7.90 21.36 -12.48
CA ARG A 196 -8.62 21.61 -13.75
C ARG A 196 -9.44 20.40 -14.18
N ALA A 197 -8.89 19.19 -14.07
CA ALA A 197 -9.61 17.94 -14.33
C ALA A 197 -10.78 17.72 -13.34
N GLY A 198 -10.56 18.03 -12.07
CA GLY A 198 -11.58 17.97 -11.02
C GLY A 198 -12.73 18.95 -11.26
N ALA A 199 -12.43 20.19 -11.67
CA ALA A 199 -13.46 21.18 -12.03
C ALA A 199 -14.28 20.75 -13.25
N TYR A 200 -13.64 20.11 -14.25
CA TYR A 200 -14.35 19.53 -15.39
C TYR A 200 -15.26 18.36 -14.97
N ALA A 201 -14.77 17.46 -14.10
CA ALA A 201 -15.53 16.35 -13.54
C ALA A 201 -16.73 16.81 -12.70
N ALA A 202 -16.54 17.88 -11.93
CA ALA A 202 -17.58 18.54 -11.13
C ALA A 202 -18.53 19.40 -11.98
N LEU A 203 -18.46 19.32 -13.31
CA LEU A 203 -19.34 20.02 -14.27
C LEU A 203 -19.23 21.55 -14.21
N MET A 204 -18.18 22.12 -13.62
CA MET A 204 -17.99 23.56 -13.47
C MET A 204 -17.54 24.25 -14.76
N THR A 205 -17.00 23.50 -15.72
CA THR A 205 -16.55 24.02 -17.02
C THR A 205 -16.85 23.03 -18.13
N ASP A 206 -17.22 23.54 -19.31
CA ASP A 206 -17.32 22.76 -20.56
C ASP A 206 -15.97 22.70 -21.31
N VAL A 207 -15.01 23.54 -20.93
CA VAL A 207 -13.69 23.59 -21.58
C VAL A 207 -12.87 22.38 -21.13
N TYR A 208 -12.52 21.52 -22.09
CA TYR A 208 -11.72 20.33 -21.83
C TYR A 208 -10.33 20.72 -21.29
N PRO A 209 -9.87 20.13 -20.17
CA PRO A 209 -8.55 20.43 -19.61
C PRO A 209 -7.42 20.03 -20.58
N PRO A 210 -6.40 20.87 -20.76
CA PRO A 210 -5.26 20.53 -21.61
C PRO A 210 -4.32 19.55 -20.90
N PHE A 211 -3.78 18.56 -21.63
CA PHE A 211 -2.70 17.66 -21.16
C PHE A 211 -1.34 18.37 -21.12
N ARG A 212 -1.23 19.43 -20.31
CA ARG A 212 0.02 20.14 -20.07
C ARG A 212 0.16 20.47 -18.60
N LEU A 213 1.36 20.26 -18.09
CA LEU A 213 1.78 20.71 -16.78
C LEU A 213 2.26 22.15 -16.95
N ASP A 214 1.40 23.12 -16.68
CA ASP A 214 1.83 24.51 -16.63
C ASP A 214 2.72 24.64 -15.38
N LEU A 215 4.04 24.67 -15.56
CA LEU A 215 5.02 24.66 -14.48
C LEU A 215 5.10 26.03 -13.78
N GLY A 216 5.34 26.02 -12.47
CA GLY A 216 5.63 27.22 -11.68
C GLY A 216 4.43 27.89 -11.00
N GLY A 217 4.77 28.81 -10.08
CA GLY A 217 3.87 29.48 -9.11
C GLY A 217 2.64 30.16 -9.71
N THR A 218 2.84 30.85 -10.83
CA THR A 218 1.84 31.70 -11.48
C THR A 218 1.17 30.98 -12.66
N ASP A 219 -0.15 31.15 -12.81
CA ASP A 219 -0.87 30.59 -13.95
C ASP A 219 -0.58 31.44 -15.21
N PRO A 220 0.00 30.88 -16.28
CA PRO A 220 0.33 31.64 -17.50
C PRO A 220 -0.90 32.20 -18.24
N GLY A 221 -2.12 31.83 -17.84
CA GLY A 221 -3.37 32.39 -18.36
C GLY A 221 -3.92 33.60 -17.59
N GLY A 222 -3.33 33.99 -16.45
CA GLY A 222 -3.78 35.16 -15.68
C GLY A 222 -3.34 36.50 -16.30
N PRO A 223 -3.99 37.62 -15.96
CA PRO A 223 -3.48 38.94 -16.31
C PRO A 223 -2.11 39.13 -15.65
N GLY A 224 -1.04 38.99 -16.44
CA GLY A 224 0.32 39.17 -15.95
C GLY A 224 0.47 40.55 -15.32
N ARG A 225 1.03 40.61 -14.10
CA ARG A 225 1.44 41.88 -13.51
C ARG A 225 2.49 42.51 -14.43
N PRO A 226 2.31 43.74 -14.93
CA PRO A 226 3.31 44.40 -15.76
C PRO A 226 4.56 44.67 -14.90
N GLY A 227 5.67 43.96 -15.18
CA GLY A 227 6.96 44.27 -14.55
C GLY A 227 7.92 43.10 -14.33
N GLU A 228 7.46 41.84 -14.34
CA GLU A 228 8.32 40.70 -13.97
C GLU A 228 8.98 40.04 -15.19
N GLY A 229 9.82 40.81 -15.88
CA GLY A 229 10.88 40.25 -16.73
C GLY A 229 11.98 39.66 -15.86
N ALA A 230 11.72 38.55 -15.18
CA ALA A 230 12.69 37.92 -14.30
C ALA A 230 13.82 37.28 -15.13
N ARG A 231 14.98 37.94 -15.14
CA ARG A 231 16.26 37.35 -15.55
C ARG A 231 16.47 36.06 -14.74
N TRP A 232 16.44 34.91 -15.41
CA TRP A 232 16.66 33.62 -14.78
C TRP A 232 18.10 33.54 -14.23
N PRO A 233 18.30 33.41 -12.90
CA PRO A 233 19.63 33.11 -12.38
C PRO A 233 20.05 31.71 -12.83
N VAL A 234 21.29 31.60 -13.32
CA VAL A 234 21.93 30.36 -13.78
C VAL A 234 21.75 29.20 -12.79
N HIS A 235 21.20 28.11 -13.31
CA HIS A 235 20.75 26.93 -12.58
C HIS A 235 21.93 26.17 -11.94
N ARG A 236 22.14 26.31 -10.61
CA ARG A 236 23.20 25.59 -9.86
C ARG A 236 22.90 24.09 -9.64
N TRP A 237 21.72 23.61 -10.02
CA TRP A 237 21.33 22.21 -10.03
C TRP A 237 21.37 21.69 -11.46
N THR A 238 22.35 20.83 -11.77
CA THR A 238 22.40 20.15 -13.06
C THR A 238 21.42 18.96 -13.05
N GLY A 239 20.87 18.58 -14.21
CA GLY A 239 19.99 17.41 -14.33
C GLY A 239 20.59 16.15 -13.68
N GLY A 240 21.92 15.98 -13.75
CA GLY A 240 22.65 14.89 -13.08
C GLY A 240 22.60 14.90 -11.54
N ARG A 241 22.49 16.08 -10.91
CA ARG A 241 22.33 16.17 -9.44
C ARG A 241 20.91 15.83 -9.02
N VAL A 242 19.92 16.23 -9.83
CA VAL A 242 18.51 15.88 -9.62
C VAL A 242 18.30 14.37 -9.77
N THR A 243 18.85 13.75 -10.83
CA THR A 243 18.75 12.29 -11.02
C THR A 243 19.45 11.50 -9.92
N SER A 244 20.60 11.97 -9.41
CA SER A 244 21.28 11.34 -8.26
C SER A 244 20.42 11.37 -6.99
N VAL A 245 19.76 12.49 -6.68
CA VAL A 245 18.89 12.61 -5.49
C VAL A 245 17.64 11.76 -5.65
N VAL A 246 17.03 11.73 -6.84
CA VAL A 246 15.86 10.88 -7.13
C VAL A 246 16.24 9.40 -7.00
N ALA A 247 17.35 8.97 -7.60
CA ALA A 247 17.83 7.59 -7.48
C ALA A 247 18.15 7.21 -6.03
N GLY A 248 18.79 8.11 -5.28
CA GLY A 248 19.10 7.90 -3.87
C GLY A 248 17.84 7.79 -2.99
N ALA A 249 16.80 8.58 -3.27
CA ALA A 249 15.54 8.50 -2.56
C ALA A 249 14.75 7.23 -2.87
N VAL A 250 14.75 6.77 -4.13
CA VAL A 250 14.16 5.48 -4.52
C VAL A 250 14.87 4.32 -3.81
N LEU A 251 16.20 4.36 -3.72
CA LEU A 251 16.99 3.36 -2.98
C LEU A 251 16.71 3.38 -1.47
N ALA A 252 16.61 4.57 -0.87
CA ALA A 252 16.26 4.70 0.56
C ALA A 252 14.84 4.19 0.87
N LEU A 253 13.89 4.36 -0.06
CA LEU A 253 12.55 3.81 0.05
C LEU A 253 12.53 2.28 -0.06
N ALA A 254 13.22 1.73 -1.05
CA ALA A 254 13.37 0.28 -1.19
C ALA A 254 14.05 -0.33 0.06
N ALA A 255 15.08 0.34 0.58
CA ALA A 255 15.75 -0.04 1.82
C ALA A 255 14.81 -0.09 3.02
N MET A 256 13.95 0.91 3.20
CA MET A 256 12.97 0.93 4.28
C MET A 256 12.06 -0.30 4.22
N GLY A 257 11.50 -0.61 3.05
CA GLY A 257 10.64 -1.78 2.86
C GLY A 257 11.35 -3.10 3.18
N LEU A 258 12.60 -3.26 2.73
CA LEU A 258 13.42 -4.43 3.06
C LEU A 258 13.73 -4.51 4.56
N LEU A 259 14.08 -3.39 5.20
CA LEU A 259 14.40 -3.37 6.63
C LEU A 259 13.18 -3.69 7.50
N THR A 260 12.02 -3.11 7.18
CA THR A 260 10.77 -3.40 7.89
C THR A 260 10.33 -4.84 7.64
N GLY A 261 10.33 -5.31 6.39
CA GLY A 261 9.95 -6.68 6.05
C GLY A 261 10.89 -7.75 6.63
N GLY A 262 12.19 -7.51 6.59
CA GLY A 262 13.18 -8.38 7.24
C GLY A 262 13.04 -8.37 8.77
N GLY A 263 12.73 -7.22 9.36
CA GLY A 263 12.47 -7.08 10.80
C GLY A 263 11.21 -7.82 11.25
N THR A 264 10.12 -7.73 10.50
CA THR A 264 8.89 -8.48 10.80
C THR A 264 9.07 -9.98 10.61
N LEU A 265 9.81 -10.41 9.58
CA LEU A 265 10.16 -11.82 9.38
C LEU A 265 10.99 -12.37 10.54
N LEU A 266 12.03 -11.66 11.00
CA LEU A 266 12.83 -12.07 12.16
C LEU A 266 12.01 -12.07 13.46
N TRP A 267 11.14 -11.08 13.64
CA TRP A 267 10.28 -11.03 14.83
C TRP A 267 9.29 -12.20 14.85
N ALA A 268 8.64 -12.50 13.71
CA ALA A 268 7.75 -13.65 13.59
C ALA A 268 8.49 -14.97 13.80
N ASP A 269 9.70 -15.09 13.27
CA ASP A 269 10.57 -16.24 13.48
C ASP A 269 10.93 -16.46 14.96
N GLN A 270 11.23 -15.38 15.70
CA GLN A 270 11.58 -15.46 17.11
C GLN A 270 10.37 -15.62 18.03
N ALA A 271 9.24 -15.00 17.71
CA ALA A 271 8.04 -15.01 18.54
C ALA A 271 7.15 -16.24 18.30
N GLY A 272 7.23 -16.84 17.11
CA GLY A 272 6.40 -17.97 16.68
C GLY A 272 7.05 -19.35 16.79
N ARG A 273 8.34 -19.45 17.15
CA ARG A 273 9.03 -20.73 17.36
C ARG A 273 8.81 -21.25 18.77
N ASP A 274 8.54 -22.55 18.89
CA ASP A 274 8.54 -23.24 20.17
C ASP A 274 9.97 -23.54 20.68
N ALA A 275 10.08 -24.14 21.86
CA ALA A 275 11.36 -24.50 22.48
C ALA A 275 12.19 -25.50 21.64
N ASP A 276 11.54 -26.24 20.75
CA ASP A 276 12.16 -27.24 19.86
C ASP A 276 12.47 -26.64 18.46
N GLY A 277 12.19 -25.35 18.24
CA GLY A 277 12.48 -24.63 17.00
C GLY A 277 11.44 -24.77 15.89
N TYR A 278 10.25 -25.30 16.18
CA TYR A 278 9.16 -25.48 15.23
C TYR A 278 8.27 -24.25 15.18
N VAL A 279 7.89 -23.85 13.97
CA VAL A 279 6.75 -22.94 13.75
C VAL A 279 5.53 -23.83 13.55
N SER A 280 4.53 -23.72 14.44
CA SER A 280 3.35 -24.59 14.43
C SER A 280 2.03 -23.86 14.21
N VAL A 281 1.12 -24.56 13.53
CA VAL A 281 -0.29 -24.21 13.41
C VAL A 281 -1.11 -25.30 14.10
N SER A 282 -2.13 -24.92 14.86
CA SER A 282 -2.99 -25.88 15.56
C SER A 282 -4.46 -25.58 15.34
N ASP A 283 -5.24 -26.65 15.18
CA ASP A 283 -6.70 -26.58 15.04
C ASP A 283 -7.35 -27.82 15.66
N SER A 284 -8.66 -27.73 15.94
CA SER A 284 -9.46 -28.82 16.50
C SER A 284 -10.44 -29.37 15.48
N PHE A 285 -10.47 -30.70 15.34
CA PHE A 285 -11.32 -31.40 14.41
C PHE A 285 -12.22 -32.40 15.13
N HIS A 286 -13.48 -32.43 14.72
CA HIS A 286 -14.48 -33.37 15.21
C HIS A 286 -15.07 -34.16 14.03
N THR A 287 -15.16 -35.48 14.17
CA THR A 287 -15.78 -36.34 13.17
C THR A 287 -16.50 -37.51 13.83
N SER A 288 -17.67 -37.88 13.31
CA SER A 288 -18.41 -39.09 13.71
C SER A 288 -17.91 -40.37 13.01
N GLU A 289 -17.03 -40.21 12.02
CA GLU A 289 -16.46 -41.31 11.23
C GLU A 289 -15.31 -42.05 11.96
N TYR A 290 -14.81 -43.14 11.37
CA TYR A 290 -13.75 -43.99 11.93
C TYR A 290 -12.35 -43.41 11.80
N ALA A 291 -12.11 -42.54 10.83
CA ALA A 291 -10.81 -41.93 10.61
C ALA A 291 -10.90 -40.45 10.20
N LEU A 292 -9.88 -39.69 10.56
CA LEU A 292 -9.61 -38.35 10.06
C LEU A 292 -8.35 -38.41 9.18
N ALA A 293 -8.46 -37.98 7.93
CA ALA A 293 -7.36 -37.97 6.98
C ALA A 293 -7.12 -36.55 6.46
N THR A 294 -5.87 -36.21 6.17
CA THR A 294 -5.58 -34.98 5.40
C THR A 294 -5.85 -35.22 3.93
N GLY A 295 -6.14 -34.14 3.18
CA GLY A 295 -6.01 -34.19 1.72
C GLY A 295 -4.59 -34.58 1.30
N PRO A 296 -4.39 -35.03 0.04
CA PRO A 296 -3.05 -35.31 -0.46
C PRO A 296 -2.22 -34.03 -0.40
N VAL A 297 -1.17 -34.06 0.41
CA VAL A 297 -0.21 -32.95 0.51
C VAL A 297 0.90 -33.24 -0.47
N THR A 298 0.88 -32.52 -1.59
CA THR A 298 1.96 -32.56 -2.57
C THR A 298 3.14 -31.75 -2.04
N LEU A 299 4.21 -32.44 -1.67
CA LEU A 299 5.50 -31.82 -1.44
C LEU A 299 6.23 -31.78 -2.77
N ASP A 300 5.91 -30.78 -3.58
CA ASP A 300 6.68 -30.47 -4.78
C ASP A 300 8.05 -29.93 -4.32
N GLY A 301 9.11 -30.58 -4.81
CA GLY A 301 10.45 -30.05 -4.70
C GLY A 301 10.54 -28.79 -5.54
N TRP A 302 10.10 -27.66 -5.02
CA TRP A 302 10.55 -26.38 -5.54
C TRP A 302 12.08 -26.42 -5.53
N ASP A 303 12.73 -25.87 -6.56
CA ASP A 303 14.18 -25.64 -6.62
C ASP A 303 14.68 -24.64 -5.53
N SER A 304 13.99 -24.59 -4.39
CA SER A 304 14.45 -24.02 -3.14
C SER A 304 15.62 -24.83 -2.60
N PRO A 305 16.70 -24.19 -2.12
CA PRO A 305 17.81 -24.90 -1.52
C PRO A 305 17.29 -25.76 -0.37
N ALA A 306 17.68 -27.03 -0.35
CA ALA A 306 17.24 -28.05 0.60
C ALA A 306 17.45 -27.66 2.09
N ASP A 307 18.14 -26.55 2.35
CA ASP A 307 18.43 -25.97 3.66
C ASP A 307 17.31 -25.05 4.20
N LEU A 308 16.25 -24.76 3.44
CA LEU A 308 15.20 -23.82 3.87
C LEU A 308 14.19 -24.43 4.87
N PHE A 309 13.82 -25.70 4.70
CA PHE A 309 12.85 -26.41 5.54
C PHE A 309 13.50 -27.68 6.09
N GLY A 310 13.39 -27.91 7.40
CA GLY A 310 13.93 -29.10 8.06
C GLY A 310 12.85 -30.13 8.36
N ASP A 311 12.84 -30.70 9.56
CA ASP A 311 11.87 -31.72 9.95
C ASP A 311 10.45 -31.18 10.13
N VAL A 312 9.46 -32.01 9.79
CA VAL A 312 8.04 -31.76 10.08
C VAL A 312 7.61 -32.59 11.27
N ARG A 313 6.81 -31.98 12.14
CA ARG A 313 6.23 -32.57 13.33
C ARG A 313 4.72 -32.45 13.28
N LEU A 314 4.02 -33.57 13.42
CA LEU A 314 2.59 -33.61 13.63
C LEU A 314 2.35 -34.10 15.06
N ARG A 315 1.72 -33.26 15.88
CA ARG A 315 1.31 -33.57 17.24
C ARG A 315 -0.21 -33.60 17.29
N VAL A 316 -0.78 -34.71 17.74
CA VAL A 316 -2.23 -34.88 17.86
C VAL A 316 -2.55 -35.26 19.30
N SER A 317 -3.55 -34.61 19.87
CA SER A 317 -4.05 -34.91 21.22
C SER A 317 -5.56 -35.08 21.17
N ALA A 318 -6.06 -36.15 21.79
CA ALA A 318 -7.48 -36.30 22.04
C ALA A 318 -7.93 -35.20 23.00
N THR A 319 -9.15 -34.70 22.80
CA THR A 319 -9.79 -33.76 23.73
C THR A 319 -9.99 -34.41 25.10
N ASP A 320 -10.30 -35.70 25.12
CA ASP A 320 -10.28 -36.54 26.33
C ASP A 320 -8.93 -37.25 26.48
N ALA A 321 -8.15 -36.87 27.50
CA ALA A 321 -6.76 -37.31 27.69
C ALA A 321 -6.57 -38.84 27.86
N GLY A 322 -7.64 -39.57 28.20
CA GLY A 322 -7.62 -41.03 28.36
C GLY A 322 -7.83 -41.82 27.06
N THR A 323 -8.29 -41.17 25.98
CA THR A 323 -8.63 -41.83 24.73
C THR A 323 -7.38 -42.16 23.93
N PRO A 324 -7.11 -43.44 23.60
CA PRO A 324 -5.94 -43.80 22.83
C PRO A 324 -6.12 -43.39 21.36
N LEU A 325 -5.09 -42.75 20.80
CA LEU A 325 -5.06 -42.35 19.40
C LEU A 325 -3.93 -43.06 18.66
N PHE A 326 -4.19 -43.39 17.41
CA PHE A 326 -3.19 -43.77 16.42
C PHE A 326 -3.00 -42.62 15.43
N VAL A 327 -1.75 -42.23 15.20
CA VAL A 327 -1.37 -41.25 14.17
C VAL A 327 -0.37 -41.93 13.23
N GLY A 328 -0.67 -41.93 11.94
CA GLY A 328 0.18 -42.54 10.92
C GLY A 328 0.33 -41.66 9.69
N ILE A 329 1.50 -41.73 9.06
CA ILE A 329 1.84 -41.02 7.82
C ILE A 329 2.22 -42.05 6.78
N ALA A 330 1.54 -42.01 5.63
CA ALA A 330 1.78 -42.91 4.53
C ALA A 330 1.76 -42.15 3.20
N ALA A 331 2.28 -42.79 2.15
CA ALA A 331 2.11 -42.28 0.80
C ALA A 331 0.62 -42.20 0.48
N SER A 332 0.19 -41.16 -0.23
CA SER A 332 -1.24 -40.89 -0.48
C SER A 332 -1.93 -42.06 -1.20
N ALA A 333 -1.20 -42.78 -2.04
CA ALA A 333 -1.70 -43.98 -2.72
C ALA A 333 -1.96 -45.15 -1.76
N ASP A 334 -1.10 -45.36 -0.76
CA ASP A 334 -1.22 -46.44 0.22
C ASP A 334 -2.30 -46.12 1.26
N ALA A 335 -2.33 -44.87 1.74
CA ALA A 335 -3.38 -44.37 2.61
C ALA A 335 -4.76 -44.45 1.93
N GLY A 336 -4.85 -44.06 0.66
CA GLY A 336 -6.08 -44.17 -0.12
C GLY A 336 -6.59 -45.61 -0.29
N ARG A 337 -5.68 -46.59 -0.43
CA ARG A 337 -6.07 -48.01 -0.47
C ARG A 337 -6.54 -48.52 0.90
N TYR A 338 -5.88 -48.10 1.98
CA TYR A 338 -6.29 -48.47 3.33
C TYR A 338 -7.65 -47.88 3.74
N LEU A 339 -7.91 -46.64 3.33
CA LEU A 339 -9.18 -45.95 3.59
C LEU A 339 -10.30 -46.33 2.61
N ALA A 340 -10.02 -47.16 1.60
CA ALA A 340 -11.02 -47.59 0.63
C ALA A 340 -12.11 -48.43 1.31
N GLY A 341 -13.34 -47.88 1.37
CA GLY A 341 -14.47 -48.49 2.06
C GLY A 341 -14.54 -48.20 3.56
N VAL A 342 -13.57 -47.48 4.13
CA VAL A 342 -13.58 -47.05 5.54
C VAL A 342 -14.27 -45.70 5.67
N GLY A 343 -15.16 -45.57 6.66
CA GLY A 343 -15.79 -44.28 6.98
C GLY A 343 -14.74 -43.29 7.46
N HIS A 344 -14.51 -42.20 6.72
CA HIS A 344 -13.48 -41.23 7.06
C HIS A 344 -13.77 -39.81 6.60
N THR A 345 -13.17 -38.86 7.30
CA THR A 345 -13.34 -37.44 7.06
C THR A 345 -12.03 -36.85 6.55
N THR A 346 -12.06 -36.22 5.37
CA THR A 346 -10.88 -35.62 4.74
C THR A 346 -10.86 -34.11 4.96
N VAL A 347 -9.78 -33.61 5.56
CA VAL A 347 -9.50 -32.18 5.74
C VAL A 347 -8.73 -31.67 4.53
N ARG A 348 -9.36 -30.84 3.68
CA ARG A 348 -8.72 -30.33 2.44
C ARG A 348 -7.82 -29.13 2.69
N ASP A 349 -8.22 -28.26 3.62
CA ASP A 349 -7.49 -27.04 3.94
C ASP A 349 -7.67 -26.74 5.43
N VAL A 350 -6.55 -26.76 6.14
CA VAL A 350 -6.46 -26.53 7.59
C VAL A 350 -6.79 -25.06 7.92
N SER A 351 -6.63 -24.13 6.98
CA SER A 351 -6.89 -22.70 7.20
C SER A 351 -8.35 -22.29 7.00
N SER A 352 -9.08 -23.00 6.13
CA SER A 352 -10.50 -22.73 5.84
C SER A 352 -11.47 -23.69 6.53
N GLY A 353 -10.96 -24.73 7.20
CA GLY A 353 -11.78 -25.75 7.87
C GLY A 353 -12.63 -26.58 6.90
N ALA A 354 -12.28 -26.60 5.61
CA ALA A 354 -13.06 -27.28 4.59
C ALA A 354 -12.85 -28.80 4.69
N VAL A 355 -13.95 -29.51 4.97
CA VAL A 355 -13.97 -30.94 5.25
C VAL A 355 -14.93 -31.67 4.31
N SER A 356 -14.52 -32.86 3.84
CA SER A 356 -15.38 -33.76 3.07
C SER A 356 -15.51 -35.11 3.79
N VAL A 357 -16.75 -35.50 4.08
CA VAL A 357 -17.07 -36.75 4.80
C VAL A 357 -17.31 -37.88 3.79
N HIS A 358 -16.69 -39.03 4.02
CA HIS A 358 -16.85 -40.24 3.23
C HIS A 358 -17.43 -41.34 4.13
N SER A 359 -18.67 -41.76 3.85
CA SER A 359 -19.30 -42.84 4.62
C SER A 359 -18.71 -44.20 4.26
N GLY A 360 -18.57 -45.07 5.25
CA GLY A 360 -18.02 -46.41 5.08
C GLY A 360 -18.12 -47.25 6.35
N SER A 361 -17.44 -48.39 6.38
CA SER A 361 -17.41 -49.29 7.54
C SER A 361 -16.17 -49.08 8.41
N ALA A 362 -16.07 -49.84 9.50
CA ALA A 362 -14.84 -49.93 10.28
C ALA A 362 -13.65 -50.43 9.42
N PRO A 363 -12.39 -50.08 9.76
CA PRO A 363 -11.20 -50.60 9.10
C PRO A 363 -11.15 -52.13 9.13
N ALA A 364 -10.90 -52.76 7.98
CA ALA A 364 -10.77 -54.22 7.89
C ALA A 364 -9.48 -54.76 8.52
N VAL A 365 -8.44 -53.91 8.59
CA VAL A 365 -7.15 -54.19 9.21
C VAL A 365 -6.88 -53.08 10.22
N LEU A 366 -6.45 -53.43 11.43
CA LEU A 366 -6.09 -52.43 12.44
C LEU A 366 -4.90 -51.60 11.97
N PRO A 367 -4.83 -50.31 12.38
CA PRO A 367 -3.76 -49.43 11.93
C PRO A 367 -2.36 -49.95 12.29
N GLU A 368 -2.21 -50.65 13.41
CA GLU A 368 -0.89 -51.15 13.83
C GLU A 368 -0.38 -52.30 12.95
N ASP A 369 -1.29 -53.04 12.31
CA ASP A 369 -0.99 -54.21 11.49
C ASP A 369 -0.94 -53.87 9.99
N ALA A 370 -1.38 -52.68 9.60
CA ALA A 370 -1.53 -52.28 8.19
C ALA A 370 -0.20 -52.23 7.41
N GLY A 371 0.94 -52.04 8.07
CA GLY A 371 2.27 -52.08 7.44
C GLY A 371 2.58 -50.97 6.42
N ILE A 372 1.70 -49.96 6.26
CA ILE A 372 1.82 -48.88 5.27
C ILE A 372 2.52 -47.61 5.80
N TRP A 373 2.70 -47.51 7.11
CA TRP A 373 3.10 -46.26 7.76
C TRP A 373 4.60 -46.05 7.71
N VAL A 374 5.02 -44.93 7.12
CA VAL A 374 6.42 -44.48 7.12
C VAL A 374 6.80 -43.93 8.50
N ALA A 375 5.85 -43.29 9.17
CA ALA A 375 5.99 -42.83 10.55
C ALA A 375 4.67 -43.03 11.29
N ARG A 376 4.73 -43.52 12.54
CA ARG A 376 3.54 -43.82 13.35
C ARG A 376 3.77 -43.65 14.84
N SER A 377 2.70 -43.35 15.58
CA SER A 377 2.67 -43.29 17.04
C SER A 377 1.29 -43.69 17.55
N SER A 378 1.21 -44.48 18.64
CA SER A 378 -0.03 -45.06 19.16
C SER A 378 -0.11 -45.02 20.69
N GLY A 379 -1.31 -44.81 21.23
CA GLY A 379 -1.65 -44.96 22.67
C GLY A 379 -2.29 -43.72 23.32
N PRO A 380 -2.40 -43.67 24.66
CA PRO A 380 -3.08 -42.59 25.40
C PRO A 380 -2.27 -41.29 25.51
N GLY A 381 -2.96 -40.16 25.48
CA GLY A 381 -2.39 -38.82 25.59
C GLY A 381 -1.83 -38.26 24.28
N PRO A 382 -1.05 -37.17 24.30
CA PRO A 382 -0.52 -36.55 23.09
C PRO A 382 0.39 -37.50 22.31
N ARG A 383 0.21 -37.54 20.99
CA ARG A 383 1.00 -38.36 20.07
C ARG A 383 1.73 -37.47 19.09
N THR A 384 3.03 -37.66 19.01
CA THR A 384 3.90 -36.87 18.15
C THR A 384 4.55 -37.80 17.14
N VAL A 385 4.47 -37.43 15.86
CA VAL A 385 5.16 -38.09 14.76
C VAL A 385 6.05 -37.05 14.09
N GLN A 386 7.33 -37.40 13.94
CA GLN A 386 8.32 -36.57 13.24
C GLN A 386 8.81 -37.34 12.02
N TRP A 387 8.92 -36.65 10.89
CA TRP A 387 9.43 -37.25 9.66
C TRP A 387 10.17 -36.21 8.80
N PRO A 388 11.22 -36.64 8.07
CA PRO A 388 11.93 -35.76 7.17
C PRO A 388 11.05 -35.42 5.96
N LEU A 389 11.08 -34.16 5.51
CA LEU A 389 10.45 -33.73 4.27
C LEU A 389 11.07 -34.47 3.08
N ARG A 390 10.35 -35.43 2.52
CA ARG A 390 10.71 -36.10 1.27
C ARG A 390 9.75 -35.68 0.16
N PRO A 391 10.26 -35.36 -1.05
CA PRO A 391 9.40 -35.08 -2.19
C PRO A 391 8.41 -36.22 -2.41
N GLY A 392 7.14 -35.88 -2.63
CA GLY A 392 6.07 -36.86 -2.83
C GLY A 392 4.72 -36.43 -2.25
N ASN A 393 3.74 -37.30 -2.44
CA ASN A 393 2.37 -37.07 -1.99
C ASN A 393 2.12 -37.81 -0.68
N TRP A 394 1.92 -37.07 0.41
CA TRP A 394 1.75 -37.65 1.74
C TRP A 394 0.34 -37.43 2.28
N THR A 395 -0.13 -38.41 3.07
CA THR A 395 -1.40 -38.32 3.78
C THR A 395 -1.17 -38.72 5.22
N ALA A 396 -1.58 -37.86 6.15
CA ALA A 396 -1.64 -38.18 7.56
C ALA A 396 -3.04 -38.72 7.89
N VAL A 397 -3.09 -39.78 8.68
CA VAL A 397 -4.32 -40.45 9.11
C VAL A 397 -4.30 -40.56 10.63
N VAL A 398 -5.41 -40.16 11.24
CA VAL A 398 -5.67 -40.26 12.68
C VAL A 398 -6.91 -41.11 12.89
N LEU A 399 -6.82 -42.10 13.75
CA LEU A 399 -7.94 -42.97 14.12
C LEU A 399 -7.72 -43.63 15.48
N HIS A 400 -8.75 -44.26 16.05
CA HIS A 400 -8.55 -45.04 17.28
C HIS A 400 -7.85 -46.37 16.99
N PRO A 401 -6.88 -46.81 17.81
CA PRO A 401 -6.15 -48.06 17.59
C PRO A 401 -7.05 -49.31 17.49
N ASP A 402 -8.23 -49.25 18.11
CA ASP A 402 -9.24 -50.32 18.13
C ASP A 402 -10.25 -50.26 16.98
N GLY A 403 -10.17 -49.24 16.11
CA GLY A 403 -11.07 -49.07 14.98
C GLY A 403 -12.48 -48.62 15.37
N THR A 404 -12.66 -47.98 16.52
CA THR A 404 -13.94 -47.38 16.93
C THR A 404 -14.22 -46.05 16.23
N PRO A 405 -15.50 -45.70 15.98
CA PRO A 405 -15.88 -44.43 15.35
C PRO A 405 -15.91 -43.28 16.35
N GLY A 406 -15.80 -42.05 15.83
CA GLY A 406 -15.91 -40.83 16.63
C GLY A 406 -14.54 -40.35 17.11
N LEU A 407 -14.03 -39.28 16.50
CA LEU A 407 -12.76 -38.66 16.85
C LEU A 407 -12.99 -37.20 17.21
N ASP A 408 -12.46 -36.81 18.36
CA ASP A 408 -12.36 -35.43 18.81
C ASP A 408 -10.90 -35.14 19.15
N VAL A 409 -10.22 -34.45 18.22
CA VAL A 409 -8.77 -34.30 18.25
C VAL A 409 -8.34 -32.87 18.00
N ARG A 410 -7.36 -32.42 18.77
CA ARG A 410 -6.58 -31.23 18.47
C ARG A 410 -5.31 -31.66 17.73
N ALA A 411 -5.15 -31.19 16.50
CA ALA A 411 -3.98 -31.44 15.68
C ALA A 411 -3.11 -30.18 15.60
N GLU A 412 -1.81 -30.35 15.77
CA GLU A 412 -0.79 -29.32 15.66
C GLU A 412 0.25 -29.79 14.64
N ALA A 413 0.36 -29.08 13.53
CA ALA A 413 1.38 -29.31 12.51
C ALA A 413 2.45 -28.23 12.64
N GLY A 414 3.71 -28.62 12.77
CA GLY A 414 4.83 -27.70 12.78
C GLY A 414 5.95 -28.13 11.84
N ALA A 415 6.72 -27.18 11.35
CA ALA A 415 7.92 -27.42 10.56
C ALA A 415 9.07 -26.56 11.08
N THR A 416 10.28 -27.10 11.03
CA THR A 416 11.48 -26.25 11.22
C THR A 416 11.78 -25.52 9.91
N VAL A 417 12.12 -24.23 10.00
CA VAL A 417 12.46 -23.41 8.83
C VAL A 417 13.84 -22.77 9.05
N PRO A 418 14.94 -23.55 8.99
CA PRO A 418 16.28 -23.05 9.34
C PRO A 418 16.69 -21.85 8.49
N GLY A 419 16.32 -21.88 7.21
CA GLY A 419 16.62 -20.83 6.26
C GLY A 419 15.85 -19.52 6.43
N LEU A 420 14.77 -19.49 7.22
CA LEU A 420 13.99 -18.26 7.43
C LEU A 420 14.86 -17.15 8.05
N THR A 421 15.69 -17.54 9.02
CA THR A 421 16.67 -16.66 9.66
C THR A 421 17.67 -16.08 8.66
N TRP A 422 18.16 -16.90 7.73
CA TRP A 422 19.10 -16.47 6.68
C TRP A 422 18.43 -15.55 5.66
N ILE A 423 17.21 -15.88 5.22
CA ILE A 423 16.43 -15.03 4.31
C ILE A 423 16.18 -13.67 4.95
N ALA A 424 15.70 -13.65 6.19
CA ALA A 424 15.39 -12.41 6.87
C ALA A 424 16.66 -11.57 7.13
N THR A 425 17.77 -12.23 7.49
CA THR A 425 19.08 -11.57 7.61
C THR A 425 19.58 -11.02 6.27
N GLY A 426 19.46 -11.79 5.18
CA GLY A 426 19.83 -11.36 3.83
C GLY A 426 19.01 -10.17 3.35
N VAL A 427 17.70 -10.18 3.60
CA VAL A 427 16.78 -9.07 3.33
C VAL A 427 17.18 -7.82 4.13
N LEU A 428 17.50 -7.98 5.41
CA LEU A 428 17.99 -6.87 6.25
C LEU A 428 19.32 -6.31 5.74
N VAL A 429 20.29 -7.16 5.40
CA VAL A 429 21.60 -6.75 4.87
C VAL A 429 21.44 -6.02 3.54
N GLY A 430 20.61 -6.54 2.63
CA GLY A 430 20.28 -5.87 1.38
C GLY A 430 19.63 -4.51 1.61
N GLY A 431 18.68 -4.43 2.55
CA GLY A 431 18.07 -3.18 2.98
C GLY A 431 19.10 -2.17 3.53
N ALA A 432 20.02 -2.61 4.37
CA ALA A 432 21.08 -1.76 4.91
C ALA A 432 22.03 -1.24 3.81
N VAL A 433 22.42 -2.09 2.86
CA VAL A 433 23.24 -1.68 1.71
C VAL A 433 22.51 -0.63 0.86
N PHE A 434 21.24 -0.85 0.55
CA PHE A 434 20.43 0.11 -0.21
C PHE A 434 20.28 1.44 0.54
N LEU A 435 20.15 1.39 1.87
CA LEU A 435 20.07 2.59 2.70
C LEU A 435 21.39 3.39 2.61
N VAL A 436 22.53 2.71 2.77
CA VAL A 436 23.86 3.35 2.66
C VAL A 436 24.06 3.96 1.28
N CYS A 437 23.76 3.23 0.20
CA CYS A 437 23.86 3.75 -1.16
C CYS A 437 22.91 4.94 -1.40
N GLY A 438 21.67 4.84 -0.93
CA GLY A 438 20.67 5.90 -1.02
C GLY A 438 21.12 7.18 -0.30
N VAL A 439 21.61 7.04 0.94
CA VAL A 439 22.15 8.14 1.74
C VAL A 439 23.35 8.79 1.06
N LEU A 440 24.29 8.01 0.51
CA LEU A 440 25.46 8.55 -0.20
C LEU A 440 25.05 9.34 -1.46
N LEU A 441 24.11 8.81 -2.25
CA LEU A 441 23.60 9.46 -3.46
C LEU A 441 22.82 10.75 -3.18
N ILE A 442 22.26 10.89 -1.99
CA ILE A 442 21.60 12.13 -1.53
C ILE A 442 22.62 13.09 -0.91
N ALA A 443 23.48 12.62 -0.01
CA ALA A 443 24.36 13.45 0.81
C ALA A 443 25.50 14.09 0.00
N VAL A 444 26.09 13.37 -0.97
CA VAL A 444 27.25 13.86 -1.74
C VAL A 444 26.90 15.06 -2.64
N PRO A 445 25.83 15.03 -3.46
CA PRO A 445 25.43 16.19 -4.26
C PRO A 445 25.02 17.39 -3.39
N VAL A 446 24.33 17.12 -2.28
CA VAL A 446 23.84 18.16 -1.36
C VAL A 446 24.98 18.86 -0.63
N HIS A 447 25.97 18.11 -0.15
CA HIS A 447 27.16 18.68 0.52
C HIS A 447 28.04 19.50 -0.44
N ARG A 448 28.13 19.10 -1.71
CA ARG A 448 28.86 19.88 -2.73
C ARG A 448 28.12 21.15 -3.14
N ALA A 449 26.78 21.13 -3.15
CA ALA A 449 25.98 22.33 -3.43
C ALA A 449 26.04 23.37 -2.29
N SER A 450 26.21 22.94 -1.03
CA SER A 450 26.29 23.83 0.12
C SER A 450 27.67 24.48 0.32
N ARG A 451 28.78 23.81 -0.01
CA ARG A 451 30.14 24.40 0.09
C ARG A 451 30.39 25.57 -0.87
N GLY A 452 29.72 25.61 -2.03
CA GLY A 452 29.80 26.75 -2.96
C GLY A 452 29.19 28.04 -2.40
N LYS A 453 28.51 27.99 -1.25
CA LYS A 453 27.94 29.15 -0.55
C LYS A 453 28.99 29.92 0.27
N GLN A 454 30.14 29.30 0.57
CA GLN A 454 31.15 29.83 1.50
C GLN A 454 32.33 30.52 0.79
N ALA A 455 32.51 30.30 -0.52
CA ALA A 455 33.58 30.90 -1.32
C ALA A 455 33.21 32.27 -1.94
N ASP A 456 31.92 32.63 -1.99
CA ASP A 456 31.40 33.86 -2.61
C ASP A 456 31.22 35.03 -1.60
N THR A 457 31.65 34.90 -0.34
CA THR A 457 31.66 36.04 0.61
C THR A 457 32.91 36.87 0.33
N PRO A 458 32.81 38.11 -0.18
CA PRO A 458 33.97 38.98 -0.28
C PRO A 458 34.48 39.26 1.13
N ALA A 459 35.76 39.03 1.38
CA ALA A 459 36.43 39.56 2.56
C ALA A 459 36.36 41.08 2.46
N GLY A 460 35.38 41.67 3.17
CA GLY A 460 35.23 43.11 3.30
C GLY A 460 36.47 43.68 3.98
N SER A 461 37.20 44.48 3.21
CA SER A 461 38.32 45.32 3.60
C SER A 461 37.96 46.24 4.77
N ARG A 462 38.87 46.31 5.74
CA ARG A 462 39.00 47.45 6.66
C ARG A 462 39.48 48.69 5.93
#